data_AF-A0A820X7L9-F1
#
_entry.id   AF-A0A820X7L9-F1
#
_cell.length_a   1.000
_cell.length_b   1.000
_cell.length_c   1.000
_cell.angle_alpha   90.00
_cell.angle_beta   90.00
_cell.angle_gamma   90.00
#
_symmetry.space_group_name_H-M   'P 1'
#
loop_
_entity.id
_entity.type
_entity.pdbx_description
1 polymer ?
#
loop_
_entity_poly.entity_id
_entity_poly.type
_entity_poly.pdbx_seq_one_letter_code
_entity_poly.pdbx_strand_id
1 'polypeptide(L)'
;VDTTSCCHFYECISGKLIPQTCTHPNLFDIQTRTCLPYKKVKCDGRRQCLSKCHYLSNYDVGKTLCDFVPSCSGHSDGFYLDRTKPNCQSYIQCQDNRVANHSRCPYGQRFNRNIGRCAPTDQVPCH
;
A
#
# COMPACT_ATOMS: atom_id res chain seq x y z
N VAL A 1 21.87 -4.52 -5.29
CA VAL A 1 20.67 -3.74 -4.93
C VAL A 1 19.96 -3.35 -6.21
N ASP A 2 18.63 -3.27 -6.22
CA ASP A 2 17.89 -2.63 -7.31
C ASP A 2 18.11 -1.12 -7.25
N THR A 3 18.68 -0.54 -8.31
CA THR A 3 19.02 0.89 -8.37
C THR A 3 17.82 1.78 -8.72
N THR A 4 16.68 1.19 -9.06
CA THR A 4 15.46 1.90 -9.47
C THR A 4 14.37 1.84 -8.40
N SER A 5 14.29 0.74 -7.65
CA SER A 5 13.21 0.47 -6.69
C SER A 5 13.72 0.33 -5.26
N CYS A 6 13.00 0.96 -4.34
CA CYS A 6 13.37 0.96 -2.93
C CYS A 6 12.97 -0.30 -2.17
N CYS A 7 12.00 -1.06 -2.69
CA CYS A 7 11.53 -2.31 -2.09
C CYS A 7 12.06 -3.56 -2.79
N HIS A 8 12.79 -3.41 -3.90
CA HIS A 8 13.39 -4.53 -4.61
C HIS A 8 14.88 -4.62 -4.32
N PHE A 9 15.39 -5.84 -4.35
CA PHE A 9 16.79 -6.15 -4.21
C PHE A 9 17.11 -7.45 -4.95
N TYR A 10 18.37 -7.87 -4.89
CA TYR A 10 18.81 -9.11 -5.50
C TYR A 10 19.61 -9.91 -4.49
N GLU A 11 19.42 -11.22 -4.53
CA GLU A 11 20.27 -12.18 -3.84
C GLU A 11 21.11 -12.94 -4.85
N CYS A 12 22.37 -13.22 -4.50
CA CYS A 12 23.23 -14.06 -5.32
C CYS A 12 23.08 -15.51 -4.87
N ILE A 13 22.41 -16.32 -5.68
CA ILE A 13 22.23 -17.75 -5.44
C ILE A 13 22.92 -18.50 -6.57
N SER A 14 23.98 -19.24 -6.24
CA SER A 14 24.79 -20.01 -7.21
C SER A 14 25.28 -19.17 -8.40
N GLY A 15 25.74 -17.94 -8.13
CA GLY A 15 26.24 -17.00 -9.14
C GLY A 15 25.16 -16.31 -9.99
N LYS A 16 23.87 -16.57 -9.72
CA LYS A 16 22.74 -15.89 -10.38
C LYS A 16 22.14 -14.84 -9.47
N LEU A 17 21.87 -13.66 -10.04
CA LEU A 17 21.09 -12.62 -9.36
C LEU A 17 19.60 -12.98 -9.41
N ILE A 18 19.04 -13.29 -8.26
CA ILE A 18 17.62 -13.61 -8.10
C ILE A 18 16.91 -12.35 -7.58
N PRO A 19 15.90 -11.82 -8.27
CA PRO A 19 15.14 -10.67 -7.80
C PRO A 19 14.34 -11.03 -6.56
N GLN A 20 14.37 -10.13 -5.59
CA GLN A 20 13.64 -10.24 -4.33
C GLN A 20 12.90 -8.94 -4.04
N THR A 21 11.84 -9.05 -3.24
CA THR A 21 11.02 -7.91 -2.82
C THR A 21 10.80 -7.97 -1.32
N CYS A 22 11.04 -6.86 -0.63
CA CYS A 22 10.74 -6.74 0.80
C CYS A 22 9.24 -6.90 1.06
N THR A 23 8.82 -7.43 2.20
CA THR A 23 7.39 -7.43 2.56
C THR A 23 6.89 -6.01 2.78
N HIS A 24 5.73 -5.64 2.22
CA HIS A 24 5.11 -4.34 2.48
C HIS A 24 4.79 -4.15 3.99
N PRO A 25 5.11 -3.01 4.62
CA PRO A 25 5.62 -1.76 4.04
C PRO A 25 7.15 -1.55 4.22
N ASN A 26 7.93 -2.62 4.33
CA ASN A 26 9.38 -2.52 4.50
C ASN A 26 10.07 -2.11 3.20
N LEU A 27 11.21 -1.44 3.33
CA LEU A 27 12.09 -1.04 2.23
C LEU A 27 13.47 -1.67 2.42
N PHE A 28 14.19 -1.89 1.32
CA PHE A 28 15.52 -2.46 1.36
C PHE A 28 16.53 -1.38 1.75
N ASP A 29 17.12 -1.56 2.93
CA ASP A 29 18.20 -0.73 3.42
C ASP A 29 19.54 -1.22 2.87
N ILE A 30 20.27 -0.33 2.19
CA ILE A 30 21.54 -0.67 1.54
C ILE A 30 22.67 -0.84 2.56
N GLN A 31 22.63 -0.08 3.66
CA GLN A 31 23.70 -0.04 4.65
C GLN A 31 23.72 -1.35 5.45
N THR A 32 22.56 -1.78 5.93
CA THR A 32 22.42 -3.02 6.70
C THR A 32 22.13 -4.24 5.81
N ARG A 33 21.89 -4.03 4.51
CA ARG A 33 21.53 -5.07 3.52
C ARG A 33 20.31 -5.91 3.96
N THR A 34 19.29 -5.26 4.52
CA THR A 34 18.10 -5.96 5.01
C THR A 34 16.83 -5.15 4.76
N CYS A 35 15.69 -5.80 4.84
CA CYS A 35 14.39 -5.14 4.78
C CYS A 35 14.04 -4.54 6.15
N LEU A 36 13.92 -3.22 6.22
CA LEU A 36 13.55 -2.49 7.45
C LEU A 36 12.23 -1.74 7.25
N PRO A 37 11.52 -1.39 8.34
CA PRO A 37 10.35 -0.52 8.26
C PRO A 37 10.66 0.76 7.49
N TYR A 38 9.78 1.19 6.57
CA TYR A 38 10.05 2.32 5.66
C TYR A 38 10.52 3.60 6.36
N LYS A 39 10.06 3.87 7.59
CA LYS A 39 10.47 5.04 8.40
C LYS A 39 11.96 5.03 8.78
N LYS A 40 12.61 3.87 8.72
CA LYS A 40 14.02 3.66 9.08
C LYS A 40 14.95 3.63 7.87
N VAL A 41 14.42 3.71 6.64
CA VAL A 41 15.21 3.51 5.41
C VAL A 41 15.35 4.81 4.65
N LYS A 42 16.58 5.15 4.26
CA LYS A 42 16.85 6.19 3.27
C LYS A 42 16.81 5.57 1.88
N CYS A 43 16.01 6.20 1.00
CA CYS A 43 15.71 5.61 -0.29
C CYS A 43 16.69 6.03 -1.40
N ASP A 44 17.49 7.08 -1.15
CA ASP A 44 18.61 7.52 -1.99
C ASP A 44 18.27 7.67 -3.49
N GLY A 45 17.15 8.34 -3.79
CA GLY A 45 16.71 8.61 -5.16
C GLY A 45 15.98 7.45 -5.85
N ARG A 46 15.93 6.25 -5.24
CA ARG A 46 15.12 5.14 -5.75
C ARG A 46 13.63 5.44 -5.59
N ARG A 47 12.80 4.84 -6.45
CA ARG A 47 11.35 4.95 -6.39
C ARG A 47 10.82 4.35 -5.08
N GLN A 48 10.13 5.17 -4.28
CA GLN A 48 9.49 4.70 -3.05
C GLN A 48 8.32 3.75 -3.33
N CYS A 49 8.27 2.65 -2.59
CA CYS A 49 7.17 1.69 -2.66
C CYS A 49 6.09 2.05 -1.62
N LEU A 50 5.09 2.83 -2.06
CA LEU A 50 4.02 3.35 -1.20
C LEU A 50 2.80 2.42 -1.07
N SER A 51 2.38 1.75 -2.14
CA SER A 51 1.23 0.84 -2.12
C SER A 51 1.66 -0.61 -2.29
N LYS A 52 0.83 -1.57 -1.86
CA LYS A 52 1.07 -3.01 -2.08
C LYS A 52 1.25 -3.36 -3.56
N CYS A 53 0.61 -2.60 -4.47
CA CYS A 53 0.80 -2.72 -5.92
C CYS A 53 2.29 -2.64 -6.33
N HIS A 54 3.08 -1.75 -5.73
CA HIS A 54 4.51 -1.64 -6.02
C HIS A 54 5.34 -2.88 -5.65
N TYR A 55 4.82 -3.71 -4.76
CA TYR A 55 5.45 -4.94 -4.26
C TYR A 55 5.01 -6.19 -5.03
N LEU A 56 3.96 -6.11 -5.85
CA LEU A 56 3.38 -7.24 -6.58
C LEU A 56 4.07 -7.51 -7.94
N SER A 57 5.29 -6.99 -8.15
CA SER A 57 5.93 -6.86 -9.48
C SER A 57 6.43 -8.18 -10.10
N ASN A 58 5.54 -9.13 -10.36
CA ASN A 58 5.58 -9.83 -11.64
C ASN A 58 4.88 -8.92 -12.65
N TYR A 59 5.68 -8.33 -13.55
CA TYR A 59 5.32 -7.19 -14.40
C TYR A 59 4.04 -7.40 -15.24
N ASP A 60 3.67 -8.65 -15.54
CA ASP A 60 2.47 -8.99 -16.30
C ASP A 60 1.19 -9.10 -15.46
N VAL A 61 1.28 -9.55 -14.20
CA VAL A 61 0.10 -9.76 -13.34
C VAL A 61 -0.24 -8.51 -12.53
N GLY A 62 0.77 -7.71 -12.21
CA GLY A 62 0.63 -6.55 -11.34
C GLY A 62 -0.32 -5.49 -11.89
N LYS A 63 -0.27 -5.19 -13.19
CA LYS A 63 -1.02 -4.07 -13.78
C LYS A 63 -2.54 -4.20 -13.57
N THR A 64 -3.11 -5.38 -13.84
CA THR A 64 -4.55 -5.67 -13.68
C THR A 64 -4.96 -5.84 -12.23
N LEU A 65 -4.06 -6.33 -11.36
CA LEU A 65 -4.37 -6.52 -9.94
C LEU A 65 -4.36 -5.20 -9.17
N CYS A 66 -3.60 -4.20 -9.62
CA CYS A 66 -3.46 -2.92 -8.92
C CYS A 66 -4.76 -2.13 -8.80
N ASP A 67 -5.71 -2.31 -9.72
CA ASP A 67 -7.03 -1.68 -9.65
C ASP A 67 -7.85 -2.15 -8.42
N PHE A 68 -7.53 -3.33 -7.90
CA PHE A 68 -8.17 -3.93 -6.73
C PHE A 68 -7.35 -3.78 -5.44
N VAL A 69 -6.25 -3.03 -5.48
CA VAL A 69 -5.39 -2.78 -4.33
C VAL A 69 -5.64 -1.35 -3.83
N PRO A 70 -6.16 -1.17 -2.60
CA PRO A 70 -6.35 0.18 -2.07
C PRO A 70 -5.02 0.92 -1.98
N SER A 71 -5.06 2.21 -2.28
CA SER A 71 -3.88 3.07 -2.29
C SER A 71 -4.17 4.42 -1.63
N CYS A 72 -3.14 4.99 -1.02
CA CYS A 72 -3.13 6.34 -0.49
C CYS A 72 -2.43 7.34 -1.43
N SER A 73 -2.11 6.93 -2.66
CA SER A 73 -1.53 7.81 -3.67
C SER A 73 -2.42 9.04 -3.89
N GLY A 74 -1.88 10.24 -3.65
CA GLY A 74 -2.62 11.50 -3.83
C GLY A 74 -3.56 11.86 -2.68
N HIS A 75 -3.54 11.10 -1.58
CA HIS A 75 -4.30 11.39 -0.36
C HIS A 75 -3.37 11.84 0.77
N SER A 76 -3.80 12.83 1.55
CA SER A 76 -3.16 13.20 2.80
C SER A 76 -3.37 12.14 3.88
N ASP A 77 -2.74 12.31 5.03
CA ASP A 77 -3.03 11.47 6.18
C ASP A 77 -4.50 11.64 6.61
N GLY A 78 -5.18 10.51 6.88
CA GLY A 78 -6.62 10.52 7.17
C GLY A 78 -7.34 9.21 6.83
N PHE A 79 -8.67 9.22 6.88
CA PHE A 79 -9.50 8.06 6.56
C PHE A 79 -10.24 8.25 5.23
N TYR A 80 -10.22 7.23 4.39
CA TYR A 80 -10.78 7.26 3.04
C TYR A 80 -11.57 5.99 2.74
N LEU A 81 -12.60 6.12 1.91
CA LEU A 81 -13.36 4.96 1.44
C LEU A 81 -12.47 4.04 0.59
N ASP A 82 -12.51 2.74 0.88
CA ASP A 82 -11.89 1.76 0.00
C ASP A 82 -12.82 1.47 -1.19
N ARG A 83 -12.53 2.14 -2.32
CA ARG A 83 -13.28 1.99 -3.57
C ARG A 83 -13.06 0.65 -4.26
N THR A 84 -12.07 -0.14 -3.83
CA THR A 84 -11.82 -1.48 -4.37
C THR A 84 -12.79 -2.53 -3.82
N LYS A 85 -13.62 -2.15 -2.83
CA LYS A 85 -14.60 -3.01 -2.18
C LYS A 85 -16.03 -2.53 -2.44
N PRO A 86 -16.97 -3.47 -2.60
CA PRO A 86 -18.38 -3.12 -2.80
C PRO A 86 -19.02 -2.57 -1.53
N ASN A 87 -20.23 -2.03 -1.67
CA ASN A 87 -21.14 -1.65 -0.58
C ASN A 87 -20.68 -0.48 0.32
N CYS A 88 -19.58 0.18 0.00
CA CYS A 88 -19.05 1.36 0.70
C CYS A 88 -18.78 1.15 2.21
N GLN A 89 -18.56 -0.09 2.64
CA GLN A 89 -18.32 -0.41 4.06
C GLN A 89 -16.84 -0.44 4.45
N SER A 90 -15.96 -0.69 3.49
CA SER A 90 -14.53 -0.73 3.73
C SER A 90 -13.90 0.66 3.62
N TYR A 91 -12.95 0.93 4.49
CA TYR A 91 -12.21 2.19 4.50
C TYR A 91 -10.75 1.93 4.90
N ILE A 92 -9.87 2.81 4.42
CA ILE A 92 -8.45 2.79 4.70
C ILE A 92 -8.05 3.99 5.53
N GLN A 93 -7.03 3.81 6.36
CA GLN A 93 -6.30 4.89 6.99
C GLN A 93 -5.01 5.14 6.21
N CYS A 94 -4.86 6.33 5.69
CA CYS A 94 -3.65 6.81 5.06
C CYS A 94 -2.73 7.44 6.10
N GLN A 95 -1.47 7.03 6.08
CA GLN A 95 -0.40 7.65 6.84
C GLN A 95 0.90 7.56 6.03
N ASP A 96 1.61 8.68 5.90
CA ASP A 96 2.87 8.75 5.15
C ASP A 96 2.72 8.23 3.70
N ASN A 97 1.61 8.57 3.04
CA ASN A 97 1.20 8.09 1.69
C ASN A 97 1.02 6.56 1.57
N ARG A 98 0.85 5.85 2.69
CA ARG A 98 0.67 4.38 2.73
C ARG A 98 -0.64 4.02 3.41
N VAL A 99 -1.20 2.86 3.06
CA VAL A 99 -2.33 2.27 3.78
C VAL A 99 -1.79 1.73 5.11
N ALA A 100 -1.97 2.49 6.19
CA ALA A 100 -1.57 2.11 7.54
C ALA A 100 -2.54 1.11 8.17
N ASN A 101 -3.83 1.26 7.86
CA ASN A 101 -4.87 0.34 8.31
C ASN A 101 -5.94 0.18 7.21
N HIS A 102 -6.58 -0.99 7.18
CA HIS A 102 -7.75 -1.27 6.36
C HIS A 102 -8.79 -1.92 7.26
N SER A 103 -9.97 -1.31 7.33
CA SER A 103 -11.03 -1.72 8.26
C SER A 103 -12.39 -1.64 7.59
N ARG A 104 -13.38 -2.27 8.23
CA ARG A 104 -14.77 -2.28 7.78
C ARG A 104 -15.64 -1.61 8.82
N CYS A 105 -16.62 -0.84 8.37
CA CYS A 105 -17.65 -0.31 9.25
C CYS A 105 -18.49 -1.45 9.88
N PRO A 106 -19.04 -1.23 11.08
CA PRO A 106 -19.98 -2.16 11.70
C PRO A 106 -21.19 -2.45 10.81
N TYR A 107 -21.94 -3.50 11.16
CA TYR A 107 -23.19 -3.83 10.48
C TYR A 107 -24.18 -2.64 10.52
N GLY A 108 -24.91 -2.42 9.43
CA GLY A 108 -25.83 -1.29 9.28
C GLY A 108 -25.16 0.07 9.07
N GLN A 109 -23.82 0.11 8.89
CA GLN A 109 -23.09 1.36 8.67
C GLN A 109 -22.27 1.33 7.36
N ARG A 110 -21.95 2.52 6.86
CA ARG A 110 -21.08 2.79 5.70
C ARG A 110 -20.09 3.90 6.04
N PHE A 111 -18.97 3.94 5.33
CA PHE A 111 -17.97 4.97 5.55
C PHE A 111 -18.45 6.31 4.98
N ASN A 112 -18.65 7.30 5.84
CA ASN A 112 -19.01 8.65 5.46
C ASN A 112 -17.75 9.49 5.23
N ARG A 113 -17.43 9.75 3.96
CA ARG A 113 -16.24 10.51 3.55
C ARG A 113 -16.22 11.96 4.05
N ASN A 114 -17.38 12.57 4.31
CA ASN A 114 -17.46 13.99 4.68
C ASN A 114 -17.01 14.21 6.14
N ILE A 115 -17.21 13.21 6.99
CA ILE A 115 -16.85 13.26 8.41
C ILE A 115 -15.73 12.28 8.78
N GLY A 116 -15.22 11.51 7.79
CA GLY A 116 -14.08 10.60 7.96
C GLY A 116 -14.35 9.40 8.88
N ARG A 117 -15.61 8.95 9.03
CA ARG A 117 -15.97 7.85 9.95
C ARG A 117 -17.20 7.09 9.48
N CYS A 118 -17.49 5.96 10.12
CA CYS A 118 -18.69 5.17 9.87
C CYS A 118 -19.96 5.90 10.33
N ALA A 119 -21.02 5.80 9.54
CA ALA A 119 -22.35 6.32 9.86
C ALA A 119 -23.43 5.35 9.36
N PRO A 120 -24.67 5.42 9.90
CA PRO A 120 -25.80 4.61 9.43
C PRO A 120 -26.02 4.65 7.92
N THR A 121 -26.45 3.53 7.32
CA THR A 121 -26.57 3.36 5.86
C THR A 121 -27.59 4.28 5.19
N ASP A 122 -28.63 4.70 5.92
CA ASP A 122 -29.65 5.66 5.49
C ASP A 122 -29.10 7.08 5.31
N GLN A 123 -28.00 7.41 5.99
CA GLN A 123 -27.32 8.72 5.90
C GLN A 123 -26.21 8.75 4.86
N VAL A 124 -25.79 7.58 4.34
CA VAL A 124 -24.62 7.46 3.45
C VAL A 124 -25.00 6.65 2.20
N PRO A 125 -25.41 7.33 1.11
CA PRO A 125 -25.63 6.65 -0.15
C PRO A 125 -24.30 6.12 -0.71
N CYS A 126 -24.38 4.97 -1.38
CA CYS A 126 -23.26 4.32 -2.05
C CYS A 126 -23.58 4.34 -3.55
N HIS A 127 -22.74 4.99 -4.34
CA HIS A 127 -22.91 5.16 -5.79
C HIS A 127 -21.72 4.54 -6.51
#